data_AF-A0A497NY81-F1
#
_entry.id   AF-A0A497NY81-F1
#
_cell.length_a   1.000
_cell.length_b   1.000
_cell.length_c   1.000
_cell.angle_alpha   90.00
_cell.angle_beta   90.00
_cell.angle_gamma   90.00
#
_symmetry.space_group_name_H-M   'P 1'
#
loop_
_entity.id
_entity.type
_entity.pdbx_description
1 polymer ?
#
loop_
_entity_poly.entity_id
_entity_poly.type
_entity_poly.pdbx_seq_one_letter_code
_entity_poly.pdbx_strand_id
1 'polypeptide(L)'
;MVFFDDKYALALGRWLRVREKLNPGTKALFVSYQSLNRLDRNGAYTAIVKYAKRLGFHNSDSPRLEDHFGPHCFRHWFTTWLLRNGMPREYVKELRGDRRGEAIDIYHHIDRQELRRAYLAYIPKLGV
;
A
#
# COMPACT_ATOMS: atom_id res chain seq x y z
N MET A 1 -0.48 6.23 -10.12
CA MET A 1 1.01 6.32 -9.98
C MET A 1 1.33 6.20 -8.51
N VAL A 2 2.44 5.57 -8.11
CA VAL A 2 2.78 5.38 -6.68
C VAL A 2 4.25 5.75 -6.48
N PHE A 3 4.54 6.46 -5.39
CA PHE A 3 5.90 6.80 -4.98
C PHE A 3 6.35 5.89 -3.84
N PHE A 4 7.66 5.72 -3.74
CA PHE A 4 8.29 4.89 -2.73
C PHE A 4 9.24 5.75 -1.90
N ASP A 5 9.12 5.62 -0.59
CA ASP A 5 10.11 6.09 0.36
C ASP A 5 11.26 5.07 0.48
N ASP A 6 12.32 5.45 1.19
CA ASP A 6 13.51 4.60 1.33
C ASP A 6 13.18 3.25 1.99
N LYS A 7 12.19 3.21 2.88
CA LYS A 7 11.74 1.98 3.54
C LYS A 7 11.07 1.02 2.58
N TYR A 8 10.17 1.53 1.74
CA TYR A 8 9.58 0.72 0.69
C TYR A 8 10.67 0.21 -0.25
N ALA A 9 11.61 1.06 -0.66
CA ALA A 9 12.71 0.66 -1.54
C ALA A 9 13.55 -0.48 -0.91
N LEU A 10 13.86 -0.39 0.38
CA LEU A 10 14.54 -1.44 1.12
C LEU A 10 13.74 -2.75 1.16
N ALA A 11 12.44 -2.68 1.50
CA ALA A 11 11.58 -3.84 1.60
C ALA A 11 11.38 -4.52 0.24
N LEU A 12 11.18 -3.73 -0.83
CA LEU A 12 11.07 -4.22 -2.18
C LEU A 12 12.39 -4.84 -2.66
N GLY A 13 13.53 -4.21 -2.36
CA GLY A 13 14.85 -4.76 -2.69
C GLY A 13 15.11 -6.11 -2.01
N ARG A 14 14.70 -6.27 -0.74
CA ARG A 14 14.75 -7.56 -0.03
C ARG A 14 13.86 -8.60 -0.72
N TRP A 15 12.63 -8.22 -1.09
CA TRP A 15 11.72 -9.09 -1.81
C TRP A 15 12.29 -9.52 -3.18
N LEU A 16 12.87 -8.60 -3.95
CA LEU A 16 13.43 -8.92 -5.27
C LEU A 16 14.53 -9.99 -5.19
N ARG A 17 15.40 -9.94 -4.17
CA ARG A 17 16.42 -10.98 -3.93
C ARG A 17 15.81 -12.35 -3.59
N VAL A 18 14.71 -12.36 -2.83
CA VAL A 18 13.98 -13.61 -2.54
C VAL A 18 13.31 -14.13 -3.80
N ARG A 19 12.63 -13.27 -4.55
CA ARG A 19 11.94 -13.60 -5.79
C ARG A 19 12.88 -14.18 -6.83
N GLU A 20 14.09 -13.65 -6.96
CA GLU A 20 15.12 -14.18 -7.85
C GLU A 20 15.48 -15.63 -7.51
N LYS A 21 15.69 -15.92 -6.22
CA LYS A 21 15.95 -17.29 -5.74
C LYS A 21 14.78 -18.25 -5.96
N LEU A 22 13.54 -17.75 -5.94
CA LEU A 22 12.34 -18.54 -6.23
C LEU A 22 12.22 -18.89 -7.73
N ASN A 23 12.96 -18.21 -8.61
CA ASN A 23 12.97 -18.39 -10.07
C ASN A 23 11.58 -18.65 -10.70
N PRO A 24 10.59 -17.77 -10.49
CA PRO A 24 9.24 -18.01 -10.99
C PRO A 24 9.17 -17.86 -12.51
N GLY A 25 8.44 -18.75 -13.19
CA GLY A 25 8.19 -18.70 -14.64
C GLY A 25 7.30 -17.53 -15.11
N THR A 26 6.98 -16.58 -14.23
CA THR A 26 6.11 -15.42 -14.51
C THR A 26 6.84 -14.10 -14.32
N LYS A 27 6.43 -13.07 -15.05
CA LYS A 27 6.91 -11.68 -14.90
C LYS A 27 6.23 -10.91 -13.74
N ALA A 28 5.30 -11.52 -13.02
CA ALA A 28 4.60 -10.85 -11.92
C ALA A 28 5.58 -10.44 -10.80
N LEU A 29 5.45 -9.20 -10.29
CA LEU A 29 6.33 -8.68 -9.23
C LEU A 29 6.19 -9.48 -7.94
N PHE A 30 4.96 -9.73 -7.50
CA PHE A 30 4.65 -10.56 -6.33
C PHE A 30 4.13 -11.92 -6.80
N VAL A 31 4.65 -12.98 -6.20
CA VAL A 31 4.30 -14.37 -6.52
C VAL A 31 3.87 -15.12 -5.26
N SER A 32 3.03 -16.13 -5.42
CA SER A 32 2.70 -17.06 -4.35
C SER A 32 3.89 -17.99 -4.10
N TYR A 33 4.20 -18.26 -2.82
CA TYR A 33 5.21 -19.25 -2.45
C TYR A 33 4.81 -20.68 -2.80
N GLN A 34 3.50 -20.96 -2.89
CA GLN A 34 3.00 -22.31 -3.13
C GLN A 34 2.97 -22.65 -4.61
N SER A 35 2.48 -21.72 -5.45
CA SER A 35 2.28 -21.96 -6.88
C SER A 35 3.36 -21.33 -7.77
N LEU A 36 4.20 -20.44 -7.23
CA LEU A 36 5.17 -19.60 -7.96
C LEU A 36 4.56 -18.75 -9.10
N ASN A 37 3.23 -18.70 -9.16
CA ASN A 37 2.47 -17.85 -10.07
C ASN A 37 2.17 -16.49 -9.43
N ARG A 38 1.55 -15.60 -10.21
CA ARG A 38 1.11 -14.28 -9.75
C ARG A 38 0.35 -14.40 -8.43
N LEU A 39 0.73 -13.58 -7.44
CA LEU A 39 0.00 -13.48 -6.19
C LEU A 39 -1.43 -12.99 -6.46
N ASP A 40 -2.40 -13.74 -5.98
CA ASP A 40 -3.81 -13.42 -6.09
C ASP A 40 -4.32 -12.62 -4.87
N ARG A 41 -5.59 -12.19 -4.94
CA ARG A 41 -6.20 -11.40 -3.87
C ARG A 41 -6.24 -12.15 -2.54
N ASN A 42 -6.59 -13.44 -2.58
CA ASN A 42 -6.71 -14.25 -1.37
C ASN A 42 -5.35 -14.56 -0.75
N GLY A 43 -4.31 -14.78 -1.56
CA GLY A 43 -2.94 -14.90 -1.10
C GLY A 43 -2.44 -13.64 -0.40
N ALA A 44 -2.72 -12.46 -0.96
CA ALA A 44 -2.38 -11.18 -0.33
C ALA A 44 -3.13 -10.98 0.99
N TYR A 45 -4.43 -11.28 1.02
CA TYR A 45 -5.24 -11.24 2.25
C TYR A 45 -4.68 -12.17 3.33
N THR A 46 -4.41 -13.43 2.97
CA THR A 46 -3.90 -14.46 3.88
C THR A 46 -2.54 -14.08 4.45
N ALA A 47 -1.64 -13.55 3.60
CA ALA A 47 -0.33 -13.08 4.04
C ALA A 47 -0.44 -11.99 5.11
N ILE A 48 -1.35 -11.02 4.93
CA ILE A 48 -1.57 -9.93 5.87
C ILE A 48 -2.22 -10.45 7.17
N VAL A 49 -3.31 -11.21 7.06
CA VAL A 49 -4.04 -11.74 8.22
C VAL A 49 -3.16 -12.63 9.08
N LYS A 50 -2.27 -13.43 8.48
CA LYS A 50 -1.30 -14.26 9.22
C LYS A 50 -0.49 -13.42 10.22
N TYR A 51 0.09 -12.31 9.79
CA TYR A 51 0.88 -11.45 10.67
C TYR A 51 0.00 -10.61 11.58
N ALA A 52 -1.16 -10.14 11.11
CA ALA A 52 -2.10 -9.38 11.93
C ALA A 52 -2.61 -10.20 13.12
N LYS A 53 -2.96 -11.48 12.92
CA LYS A 53 -3.31 -12.42 14.01
C LYS A 53 -2.17 -12.57 15.00
N ARG A 54 -0.95 -12.80 14.51
CA ARG A 54 0.24 -12.97 15.35
C ARG A 54 0.54 -11.74 16.22
N LEU A 55 0.24 -10.54 15.72
CA LEU A 55 0.43 -9.28 16.43
C LEU A 55 -0.77 -8.87 17.29
N GLY A 56 -1.86 -9.65 17.30
CA GLY A 56 -3.09 -9.33 18.04
C GLY A 56 -3.98 -8.28 17.40
N PHE A 57 -3.75 -7.92 16.13
CA PHE A 57 -4.58 -6.96 15.38
C PHE A 57 -5.76 -7.59 14.64
N HIS A 58 -5.86 -8.92 14.60
CA HIS A 58 -6.93 -9.60 13.88
C HIS A 58 -7.49 -10.77 14.70
N ASN A 59 -8.81 -10.76 14.90
CA ASN A 59 -9.58 -11.85 15.50
C ASN A 59 -10.70 -12.29 14.54
N SER A 60 -10.56 -13.47 13.94
CA SER A 60 -11.56 -13.99 12.99
C SER A 60 -12.86 -14.44 13.65
N ASP A 61 -12.84 -14.70 14.96
CA ASP A 61 -14.00 -15.19 15.71
C ASP A 61 -14.82 -14.03 16.31
N SER A 62 -14.31 -12.80 16.22
CA SER A 62 -15.05 -11.63 16.70
C SER A 62 -16.18 -11.24 15.74
N PRO A 63 -17.38 -10.95 16.25
CA PRO A 63 -18.46 -10.39 15.43
C PRO A 63 -18.23 -8.92 15.06
N ARG A 64 -17.24 -8.26 15.67
CA ARG A 64 -16.96 -6.83 15.50
C ARG A 64 -16.00 -6.59 14.35
N LEU A 65 -16.39 -5.77 13.38
CA LEU A 65 -15.57 -5.52 12.18
C LEU A 65 -14.22 -4.87 12.50
N GLU A 66 -14.16 -4.04 13.54
CA GLU A 66 -12.94 -3.37 14.01
C GLU A 66 -11.86 -4.34 14.51
N ASP A 67 -12.25 -5.57 14.88
CA ASP A 67 -11.32 -6.62 15.29
C ASP A 67 -10.74 -7.38 14.07
N HIS A 68 -11.14 -7.04 12.84
CA HIS A 68 -10.64 -7.66 11.61
C HIS A 68 -9.68 -6.72 10.89
N PHE A 69 -8.39 -7.05 10.94
CA PHE A 69 -7.37 -6.34 10.16
C PHE A 69 -7.03 -7.05 8.85
N GLY A 70 -7.09 -6.33 7.72
CA GLY A 70 -6.80 -6.85 6.38
C GLY A 70 -6.22 -5.80 5.43
N PRO A 71 -6.04 -6.12 4.13
CA PRO A 71 -5.41 -5.23 3.14
C PRO A 71 -6.06 -3.84 3.05
N HIS A 72 -7.40 -3.77 3.18
CA HIS A 72 -8.13 -2.51 3.12
C HIS A 72 -7.79 -1.58 4.31
N CYS A 73 -7.46 -2.13 5.47
CA CYS A 73 -7.07 -1.37 6.65
C CYS A 73 -5.78 -0.56 6.39
N PHE A 74 -4.83 -1.10 5.62
CA PHE A 74 -3.63 -0.35 5.20
C PHE A 74 -3.97 0.82 4.28
N ARG A 75 -4.90 0.64 3.31
CA ARG A 75 -5.35 1.74 2.44
C ARG A 75 -6.07 2.82 3.23
N HIS A 76 -6.91 2.43 4.19
CA HIS A 76 -7.58 3.36 5.08
C HIS A 76 -6.57 4.14 5.93
N TRP A 77 -5.66 3.44 6.61
CA TRP A 77 -4.60 4.06 7.40
C TRP A 77 -3.74 5.02 6.57
N PHE A 78 -3.31 4.62 5.37
CA PHE A 78 -2.55 5.47 4.46
C PHE A 78 -3.28 6.78 4.15
N THR A 79 -4.56 6.68 3.82
CA THR A 79 -5.40 7.86 3.52
C THR A 79 -5.55 8.75 4.76
N THR A 80 -5.93 8.16 5.88
CA THR A 80 -6.17 8.88 7.14
C THR A 80 -4.89 9.53 7.65
N TRP A 81 -3.74 8.87 7.50
CA TRP A 81 -2.44 9.42 7.87
C TRP A 81 -2.11 10.67 7.06
N LEU A 82 -2.15 10.58 5.73
CA LEU A 82 -1.78 11.69 4.86
C LEU A 82 -2.68 12.91 5.09
N LEU A 83 -4.00 12.70 5.21
CA LEU A 83 -4.94 13.78 5.50
C LEU A 83 -4.69 14.42 6.87
N ARG A 84 -4.45 13.61 7.92
CA ARG A 84 -4.15 14.12 9.26
C ARG A 84 -2.83 14.88 9.34
N ASN A 85 -1.88 14.57 8.46
CA ASN A 85 -0.60 15.29 8.38
C ASN A 85 -0.66 16.53 7.47
N GLY A 86 -1.83 16.87 6.91
CA GLY A 86 -2.04 18.10 6.14
C GLY A 86 -1.79 17.96 4.64
N MET A 87 -1.72 16.73 4.10
CA MET A 87 -1.63 16.55 2.66
C MET A 87 -2.93 17.00 1.97
N PRO A 88 -2.86 17.79 0.89
CA PRO A 88 -4.03 18.22 0.15
C PRO A 88 -4.86 17.04 -0.36
N ARG A 89 -6.20 17.17 -0.32
CA ARG A 89 -7.12 16.06 -0.58
C ARG A 89 -7.04 15.57 -2.03
N GLU A 90 -6.81 16.49 -2.96
CA GLU A 90 -6.56 16.25 -4.38
C GLU A 90 -5.32 15.40 -4.61
N TYR A 91 -4.24 15.62 -3.83
CA TYR A 91 -3.04 14.80 -3.91
C TYR A 91 -3.27 13.41 -3.33
N VAL A 92 -4.04 13.31 -2.24
CA VAL A 92 -4.43 12.01 -1.67
C VAL A 92 -5.31 11.22 -2.65
N LYS A 93 -6.26 11.88 -3.34
CA LYS A 93 -7.08 11.27 -4.40
C LYS A 93 -6.21 10.77 -5.57
N GLU A 94 -5.25 11.58 -6.02
CA GLU A 94 -4.32 11.23 -7.10
C GLU A 94 -3.44 10.03 -6.73
N LEU A 95 -2.87 10.00 -5.52
CA LEU A 95 -2.08 8.85 -5.01
C LEU A 95 -2.92 7.57 -4.88
N ARG A 96 -4.19 7.71 -4.52
CA ARG A 96 -5.14 6.60 -4.40
C ARG A 96 -5.61 6.07 -5.74
N GLY A 97 -5.42 6.81 -6.83
CA GLY A 97 -5.96 6.53 -8.15
C GLY A 97 -7.48 6.69 -8.21
N ASP A 98 -8.05 7.52 -7.33
CA ASP A 98 -9.49 7.78 -7.33
C ASP A 98 -9.87 8.65 -8.54
N ARG A 99 -11.07 8.47 -9.10
CA ARG A 99 -11.53 9.27 -10.26
C ARG A 99 -11.62 10.75 -9.90
N ARG A 100 -10.97 11.59 -10.69
CA ARG A 100 -11.10 13.05 -10.69
C ARG A 100 -12.30 13.42 -11.57
N GLY A 101 -13.19 14.26 -11.08
CA GLY A 101 -14.51 14.46 -11.67
C GLY A 101 -15.14 15.83 -11.39
N GLU A 102 -14.40 16.73 -10.74
CA GLU A 102 -14.86 18.09 -10.49
C GLU A 102 -14.44 18.99 -11.66
N ALA A 103 -15.23 20.01 -12.00
CA ALA A 103 -14.90 20.91 -13.12
C ALA A 103 -13.53 21.58 -12.96
N ILE A 104 -13.09 21.79 -11.71
CA ILE A 104 -11.77 22.33 -11.37
C ILE A 104 -10.62 21.37 -11.75
N ASP A 105 -10.87 20.05 -11.83
CA ASP A 105 -9.86 19.06 -12.21
C ASP A 105 -9.38 19.23 -13.66
N ILE A 106 -10.19 19.88 -14.51
CA ILE A 106 -9.84 20.22 -15.90
C ILE A 106 -8.69 21.24 -15.94
N TYR A 107 -8.64 22.14 -14.94
CA TYR A 107 -7.65 23.21 -14.85
C TYR A 107 -6.51 22.87 -13.88
N HIS A 108 -6.72 21.92 -12.97
CA HIS A 108 -5.76 21.55 -11.95
C HIS A 108 -4.91 20.34 -12.36
N HIS A 109 -3.90 20.60 -13.20
CA HIS A 109 -2.87 19.61 -13.51
C HIS A 109 -1.93 19.44 -12.32
N ILE A 110 -2.03 18.29 -11.65
CA ILE A 110 -1.12 17.95 -10.56
C ILE A 110 0.22 17.55 -11.17
N ASP A 111 1.25 18.36 -10.94
CA ASP A 111 2.60 18.03 -11.38
C ASP A 111 3.15 16.81 -10.63
N ARG A 112 3.86 15.94 -11.34
CA ARG A 112 4.38 14.69 -10.77
C ARG A 112 5.48 14.92 -9.75
N GLN A 113 6.34 15.92 -9.96
CA GLN A 113 7.42 16.22 -9.03
C GLN A 113 6.87 16.87 -7.76
N GLU A 114 5.87 17.73 -7.90
CA GLU A 114 5.13 18.30 -6.78
C GLU A 114 4.44 17.23 -5.94
N LEU A 115 3.71 16.31 -6.58
CA LEU A 115 3.07 15.19 -5.89
C LEU A 115 4.07 14.29 -5.17
N ARG A 116 5.24 14.04 -5.78
CA ARG A 116 6.33 13.29 -5.14
C ARG A 116 6.87 14.01 -3.91
N ARG A 117 7.14 15.32 -4.01
CA ARG A 117 7.63 16.13 -2.89
C ARG A 117 6.63 16.13 -1.74
N ALA A 118 5.34 16.32 -2.04
CA ALA A 118 4.28 16.25 -1.05
C ALA A 118 4.20 14.85 -0.41
N TYR A 119 4.21 13.77 -1.20
CA TYR A 119 4.23 12.41 -0.66
C TYR A 119 5.38 12.20 0.33
N LEU A 120 6.62 12.56 -0.04
CA LEU A 120 7.79 12.38 0.82
C LEU A 120 7.76 13.27 2.08
N ALA A 121 7.07 14.42 2.03
CA ALA A 121 6.90 15.30 3.18
C ALA A 121 5.87 14.77 4.21
N TYR A 122 4.79 14.13 3.75
CA TYR A 122 3.66 13.73 4.61
C TYR A 122 3.63 12.24 4.99
N ILE A 123 4.34 11.37 4.28
CA ILE A 123 4.41 9.93 4.60
C ILE A 123 5.14 9.70 5.94
N PRO A 124 4.73 8.73 6.78
CA PRO A 124 5.34 8.56 8.09
C PRO A 124 6.80 8.13 7.97
N LYS A 125 7.68 8.85 8.67
CA LYS A 125 9.04 8.39 8.96
C LYS A 125 8.98 7.46 10.16
N LEU A 126 8.70 6.18 9.90
CA LEU A 126 8.75 5.16 10.95
C LEU A 126 10.21 5.06 11.46
N GLY A 127 10.47 4.95 12.76
CA GLY A 127 11.83 4.68 13.28
C GLY A 127 12.25 3.23 12.98
N VAL A 128 13.55 3.00 12.75
CA VAL A 128 14.22 1.71 13.02
C VAL A 128 15.53 2.05 13.69
#